data_AF-A0A1S3C078-F1
#
_entry.id   AF-A0A1S3C078-F1
#
_cell.length_a   1.000
_cell.length_b   1.000
_cell.length_c   1.000
_cell.angle_alpha   90.00
_cell.angle_beta   90.00
_cell.angle_gamma   90.00
#
_symmetry.space_group_name_H-M   'P 1'
#
loop_
_entity.id
_entity.type
_entity.pdbx_description
1 polymer ?
#
loop_
_entity_poly.entity_id
_entity_poly.type
_entity_poly.pdbx_seq_one_letter_code
_entity_poly.pdbx_strand_id
1 'polypeptide(L)'
;MCIYRVNERDVVENPQETKFFPSSSSSSSSSNHSLSLISISIKITLSSLIQISQLKIQTYKPTMCRLSNILMGLLNSFTLIVSLVAILAAVQVRNHGGTACQKFLQDPILTVGIFFFVVSLLGLIGSCCRLNSILYLYLIVMFLLILGLMAFTIFSLLVTNKGIGQAVSGRGYREYRLGDYSHWLQNYVVSHDNWPRIRSCLVDAPICRSLAANFRGKEADFFKENLSPIQSGCCKPPSYCGFEFKNATFWTTPKAGPVVADTDCTTWSNKQNALCYDCKSCKGGILANIRKEWRRFAIFNSCVLAVITIIYCIGCCATRSNHKHNRYYGYP
;
A
#
# COMPACT_ATOMS: atom_id res chain seq x y z
N MET A 1 -23.62 -6.26 -29.28
CA MET A 1 -25.01 -5.75 -29.39
C MET A 1 -24.93 -4.24 -29.58
N CYS A 2 -25.92 -3.62 -30.26
CA CYS A 2 -25.90 -2.22 -30.73
C CYS A 2 -24.85 -1.98 -31.85
N ILE A 3 -25.13 -1.65 -33.14
CA ILE A 3 -26.21 -0.88 -33.83
C ILE A 3 -26.07 0.63 -33.53
N TYR A 4 -26.06 1.62 -34.46
CA TYR A 4 -26.49 1.76 -35.88
C TYR A 4 -25.26 1.92 -36.86
N ARG A 5 -25.28 2.21 -38.19
CA ARG A 5 -26.24 2.74 -39.23
C ARG A 5 -26.52 4.27 -39.19
N VAL A 6 -26.90 5.04 -40.23
CA VAL A 6 -27.15 4.91 -41.71
C VAL A 6 -26.42 6.13 -42.40
N ASN A 7 -25.86 6.06 -43.62
CA ASN A 7 -26.29 6.68 -44.91
C ASN A 7 -27.22 7.94 -44.84
N GLU A 8 -27.28 8.92 -45.77
CA GLU A 8 -26.68 9.16 -47.12
C GLU A 8 -26.93 10.64 -47.58
N ARG A 9 -26.20 11.17 -48.59
CA ARG A 9 -26.54 12.34 -49.48
C ARG A 9 -26.76 13.74 -48.84
N ASP A 10 -26.81 14.91 -49.52
CA ASP A 10 -26.65 15.43 -50.92
C ASP A 10 -25.93 16.83 -50.80
N VAL A 11 -25.04 17.38 -51.64
CA VAL A 11 -24.98 17.75 -53.09
C VAL A 11 -25.45 19.20 -53.43
N VAL A 12 -24.52 20.05 -53.93
CA VAL A 12 -24.72 21.36 -54.68
C VAL A 12 -25.24 22.55 -53.79
N GLU A 13 -24.98 23.86 -54.00
CA GLU A 13 -24.57 24.71 -55.16
C GLU A 13 -23.62 25.91 -54.78
N ASN A 14 -23.27 26.77 -55.76
CA ASN A 14 -22.50 28.05 -55.73
C ASN A 14 -23.08 28.94 -56.90
N PRO A 15 -22.64 30.17 -57.32
CA PRO A 15 -21.70 31.18 -56.79
C PRO A 15 -22.17 32.69 -56.92
N GLN A 16 -21.22 33.64 -56.72
CA GLN A 16 -21.12 35.04 -57.23
C GLN A 16 -21.94 36.21 -56.62
N GLU A 17 -21.44 37.49 -56.61
CA GLU A 17 -20.05 38.02 -56.74
C GLU A 17 -19.57 38.76 -55.45
N THR A 18 -19.62 40.08 -55.20
CA THR A 18 -19.96 41.32 -55.98
C THR A 18 -19.20 42.54 -55.37
N LYS A 19 -19.10 43.70 -56.07
CA LYS A 19 -18.12 44.78 -55.76
C LYS A 19 -18.66 46.08 -55.13
N PHE A 20 -17.76 46.70 -54.33
CA PHE A 20 -17.40 48.14 -54.26
C PHE A 20 -17.73 48.95 -52.99
N PHE A 21 -16.85 49.92 -52.71
CA PHE A 21 -16.72 50.80 -51.53
C PHE A 21 -17.45 52.15 -51.75
N PRO A 22 -17.80 52.96 -50.73
CA PRO A 22 -16.92 53.50 -49.66
C PRO A 22 -17.51 53.30 -48.22
N SER A 23 -16.98 53.85 -47.11
CA SER A 23 -15.95 54.89 -46.90
C SER A 23 -14.97 54.61 -45.73
N SER A 24 -15.14 55.25 -44.57
CA SER A 24 -14.14 55.39 -43.50
C SER A 24 -14.76 55.58 -42.10
N SER A 25 -14.29 54.84 -41.08
CA SER A 25 -13.80 55.40 -39.81
C SER A 25 -13.36 54.35 -38.76
N SER A 26 -12.28 54.67 -38.05
CA SER A 26 -11.89 54.29 -36.67
C SER A 26 -12.00 52.84 -36.12
N SER A 27 -10.85 52.37 -35.62
CA SER A 27 -10.61 51.72 -34.31
C SER A 27 -10.52 50.17 -34.14
N SER A 28 -9.44 49.77 -33.46
CA SER A 28 -9.25 48.57 -32.59
C SER A 28 -9.72 47.17 -33.05
N SER A 29 -8.81 46.38 -33.66
CA SER A 29 -8.87 44.90 -33.62
C SER A 29 -7.50 44.17 -33.74
N SER A 30 -6.38 44.85 -33.44
CA SER A 30 -5.02 44.30 -33.69
C SER A 30 -4.60 43.18 -32.71
N SER A 31 -5.00 43.27 -31.44
CA SER A 31 -4.62 42.31 -30.38
C SER A 31 -5.06 40.87 -30.67
N ASN A 32 -6.23 40.69 -31.29
CA ASN A 32 -6.79 39.37 -31.59
C ASN A 32 -5.99 38.63 -32.67
N HIS A 33 -5.41 39.36 -33.63
CA HIS A 33 -4.65 38.73 -34.72
C HIS A 33 -3.30 38.17 -34.22
N SER A 34 -2.64 38.86 -33.29
CA SER A 34 -1.40 38.39 -32.65
C SER A 34 -1.64 37.11 -31.84
N LEU A 35 -2.69 37.08 -31.02
CA LEU A 35 -3.06 35.91 -30.22
C LEU A 35 -3.49 34.72 -31.09
N SER A 36 -4.19 34.98 -32.21
CA SER A 36 -4.53 33.97 -33.22
C SER A 36 -3.29 33.34 -33.83
N LEU A 37 -2.35 34.14 -34.33
CA LEU A 37 -1.12 33.65 -34.98
C LEU A 37 -0.21 32.90 -33.99
N ILE A 38 -0.14 33.33 -32.73
CA ILE A 38 0.58 32.60 -31.67
C ILE A 38 -0.10 31.26 -31.38
N SER A 39 -1.43 31.23 -31.25
CA SER A 39 -2.21 29.99 -31.03
C SER A 39 -2.06 28.99 -32.18
N ILE A 40 -2.07 29.47 -33.43
CA ILE A 40 -1.83 28.65 -34.63
C ILE A 40 -0.39 28.15 -34.66
N SER A 41 0.60 29.00 -34.38
CA SER A 41 2.02 28.60 -34.36
C SER A 41 2.32 27.57 -33.25
N ILE A 42 1.70 27.72 -32.08
CA ILE A 42 1.77 26.74 -30.98
C ILE A 42 1.08 25.43 -31.40
N LYS A 43 -0.09 25.48 -32.05
CA LYS A 43 -0.75 24.25 -32.54
C LYS A 43 0.07 23.55 -33.64
N ILE A 44 0.68 24.27 -34.56
CA ILE A 44 1.53 23.70 -35.62
C ILE A 44 2.80 23.09 -35.02
N THR A 45 3.49 23.79 -34.10
CA THR A 45 4.69 23.25 -33.44
C THR A 45 4.36 22.09 -32.52
N LEU A 46 3.28 22.15 -31.73
CA LEU A 46 2.84 21.04 -30.88
C LEU A 46 2.40 19.83 -31.71
N SER A 47 1.65 20.04 -32.80
CA SER A 47 1.28 18.96 -33.73
C SER A 47 2.51 18.37 -34.42
N SER A 48 3.51 19.18 -34.78
CA SER A 48 4.77 18.71 -35.36
C SER A 48 5.62 17.94 -34.35
N LEU A 49 5.68 18.39 -33.08
CA LEU A 49 6.34 17.68 -31.99
C LEU A 49 5.63 16.35 -31.66
N ILE A 50 4.31 16.32 -31.71
CA ILE A 50 3.52 15.09 -31.63
C ILE A 50 3.88 14.17 -32.81
N GLN A 51 3.85 14.67 -34.05
CA GLN A 51 4.22 13.92 -35.26
C GLN A 51 5.64 13.32 -35.16
N ILE A 52 6.62 14.11 -34.70
CA ILE A 52 8.01 13.71 -34.49
C ILE A 52 8.14 12.68 -33.34
N SER A 53 7.35 12.82 -32.27
CA SER A 53 7.31 11.82 -31.20
C SER A 53 6.75 10.48 -31.71
N GLN A 54 5.68 10.51 -32.51
CA GLN A 54 5.10 9.30 -33.13
C GLN A 54 6.05 8.67 -34.17
N LEU A 55 6.78 9.48 -34.94
CA LEU A 55 7.83 9.00 -35.86
C LEU A 55 9.00 8.34 -35.11
N LYS A 56 9.43 8.88 -33.96
CA LYS A 56 10.43 8.23 -33.09
C LYS A 56 9.89 6.96 -32.44
N ILE A 57 8.62 6.91 -32.04
CA ILE A 57 7.95 5.72 -31.49
C ILE A 57 7.80 4.62 -32.56
N GLN A 58 7.58 4.99 -33.84
CA GLN A 58 7.48 4.04 -34.94
C GLN A 58 8.84 3.52 -35.42
N THR A 59 9.94 4.28 -35.22
CA THR A 59 11.30 3.87 -35.60
C THR A 59 12.06 3.16 -34.49
N TYR A 60 11.92 3.56 -33.21
CA TYR A 60 12.22 2.66 -32.09
C TYR A 60 11.05 1.71 -31.84
N LYS A 61 10.84 0.81 -32.81
CA LYS A 61 9.87 -0.29 -32.75
C LYS A 61 10.59 -1.64 -32.68
N PRO A 62 11.38 -1.92 -31.63
CA PRO A 62 11.82 -3.29 -31.38
C PRO A 62 10.55 -4.14 -31.26
N THR A 63 10.44 -5.17 -32.10
CA THR A 63 9.24 -6.01 -32.28
C THR A 63 8.47 -6.18 -30.96
N MET A 64 7.33 -5.50 -30.77
CA MET A 64 6.80 -5.22 -29.43
C MET A 64 6.46 -6.48 -28.61
N CYS A 65 6.23 -7.62 -29.28
CA CYS A 65 6.09 -8.93 -28.62
C CYS A 65 7.40 -9.43 -27.96
N ARG A 66 8.58 -9.13 -28.50
CA ARG A 66 9.88 -9.46 -27.86
C ARG A 66 10.11 -8.61 -26.61
N LEU A 67 9.93 -7.29 -26.70
CA LEU A 67 10.16 -6.40 -25.55
C LEU A 67 9.19 -6.70 -24.39
N SER A 68 7.92 -6.99 -24.69
CA SER A 68 6.93 -7.43 -23.71
C SER A 68 7.36 -8.71 -22.98
N ASN A 69 7.85 -9.72 -23.71
CA ASN A 69 8.27 -11.00 -23.11
C ASN A 69 9.57 -10.89 -22.31
N ILE A 70 10.51 -10.05 -22.77
CA ILE A 70 11.75 -9.74 -22.04
C ILE A 70 11.42 -9.02 -20.73
N LEU A 71 10.54 -8.01 -20.76
CA LEU A 71 10.08 -7.29 -19.56
C LEU A 71 9.39 -8.24 -18.57
N MET A 72 8.49 -9.10 -19.05
CA MET A 72 7.86 -10.15 -18.24
C MET A 72 8.90 -11.09 -17.62
N GLY A 73 9.91 -11.52 -18.38
CA GLY A 73 10.99 -12.36 -17.89
C GLY A 73 11.78 -11.69 -16.78
N LEU A 74 12.25 -10.45 -17.00
CA LEU A 74 13.01 -9.68 -16.01
C LEU A 74 12.23 -9.43 -14.71
N LEU A 75 10.94 -9.09 -14.81
CA LEU A 75 10.08 -8.87 -13.65
C LEU A 75 9.89 -10.16 -12.83
N ASN A 76 9.60 -11.29 -13.48
CA ASN A 76 9.43 -12.56 -12.77
C ASN A 76 10.78 -13.11 -12.24
N SER A 77 11.91 -12.84 -12.90
CA SER A 77 13.25 -13.14 -12.36
C SER A 77 13.55 -12.36 -11.08
N PHE A 78 13.22 -11.06 -11.05
CA PHE A 78 13.42 -10.23 -9.86
C PHE A 78 12.55 -10.71 -8.68
N THR A 79 11.26 -10.98 -8.92
CA THR A 79 10.38 -11.51 -7.86
C THR A 79 10.79 -12.90 -7.41
N LEU A 80 11.32 -13.75 -8.30
CA LEU A 80 11.89 -15.05 -7.92
C LEU A 80 13.06 -14.89 -6.93
N ILE A 81 14.03 -14.01 -7.23
CA ILE A 81 15.18 -13.74 -6.35
C ILE A 81 14.71 -13.23 -4.98
N VAL A 82 13.81 -12.24 -4.95
CA VAL A 82 13.26 -11.69 -3.70
C VAL A 82 12.51 -12.77 -2.89
N SER A 83 11.71 -13.61 -3.56
CA SER A 83 10.98 -14.71 -2.90
C SER A 83 11.92 -15.76 -2.31
N LEU A 84 13.01 -16.11 -3.01
CA LEU A 84 14.01 -17.06 -2.53
C LEU A 84 14.75 -16.51 -1.30
N VAL A 85 15.15 -15.24 -1.30
CA VAL A 85 15.77 -14.58 -0.13
C VAL A 85 14.82 -14.57 1.06
N ALA A 86 13.53 -14.29 0.86
CA ALA A 86 12.52 -14.32 1.91
C ALA A 86 12.31 -15.74 2.50
N ILE A 87 12.25 -16.76 1.65
CA ILE A 87 12.14 -18.17 2.08
C ILE A 87 13.37 -18.59 2.89
N LEU A 88 14.58 -18.28 2.40
CA LEU A 88 15.83 -18.62 3.07
C LEU A 88 15.94 -17.96 4.45
N ALA A 89 15.60 -16.66 4.56
CA ALA A 89 15.59 -15.95 5.84
C ALA A 89 14.59 -16.55 6.84
N ALA A 90 13.39 -16.93 6.38
CA ALA A 90 12.36 -17.53 7.24
C ALA A 90 12.73 -18.96 7.71
N VAL A 91 13.33 -19.77 6.83
CA VAL A 91 13.85 -21.10 7.19
C VAL A 91 15.04 -20.99 8.14
N GLN A 92 15.97 -20.06 7.89
CA GLN A 92 17.16 -19.88 8.74
C GLN A 92 16.78 -19.59 10.20
N VAL A 93 15.82 -18.69 10.45
CA VAL A 93 15.39 -18.34 11.81
C VAL A 93 14.62 -19.46 12.52
N ARG A 94 13.87 -20.30 11.78
CA ARG A 94 13.25 -21.50 12.38
C ARG A 94 14.28 -22.55 12.76
N ASN A 95 15.29 -22.79 11.90
CA ASN A 95 16.31 -23.81 12.12
C ASN A 95 17.32 -23.40 13.20
N HIS A 96 17.80 -22.15 13.22
CA HIS A 96 18.83 -21.67 14.16
C HIS A 96 18.24 -21.18 15.50
N GLY A 97 17.22 -21.86 16.01
CA GLY A 97 16.76 -21.68 17.39
C GLY A 97 16.05 -20.35 17.70
N GLY A 98 15.51 -19.62 16.72
CA GLY A 98 14.81 -18.35 16.94
C GLY A 98 13.67 -18.43 17.98
N THR A 99 13.43 -17.33 18.69
CA THR A 99 12.45 -17.26 19.80
C THR A 99 11.02 -17.51 19.31
N ALA A 100 10.11 -17.82 20.24
CA ALA A 100 8.69 -18.02 19.92
C ALA A 100 8.08 -16.79 19.20
N CYS A 101 8.50 -15.57 19.58
CA CYS A 101 8.14 -14.35 18.87
C CYS A 101 8.68 -14.32 17.43
N GLN A 102 9.97 -14.61 17.24
CA GLN A 102 10.60 -14.57 15.92
C GLN A 102 9.95 -15.57 14.95
N LYS A 103 9.60 -16.76 15.43
CA LYS A 103 8.89 -17.78 14.64
C LYS A 103 7.49 -17.31 14.22
N PHE A 104 6.70 -16.78 15.17
CA PHE A 104 5.38 -16.21 14.91
C PHE A 104 5.39 -15.08 13.86
N LEU A 105 6.46 -14.28 13.79
CA LEU A 105 6.62 -13.24 12.76
C LEU A 105 7.15 -13.77 11.40
N GLN A 106 7.90 -14.89 11.39
CA GLN A 106 8.48 -15.48 10.17
C GLN A 106 7.53 -16.41 9.41
N ASP A 107 6.60 -17.07 10.08
CA ASP A 107 5.65 -17.98 9.44
C ASP A 107 4.80 -17.34 8.32
N PRO A 108 4.20 -16.14 8.47
CA PRO A 108 3.51 -15.48 7.35
C PRO A 108 4.46 -15.05 6.22
N ILE A 109 5.71 -14.69 6.55
CA ILE A 109 6.73 -14.32 5.54
C ILE A 109 7.07 -15.53 4.66
N LEU A 110 7.21 -16.73 5.26
CA LEU A 110 7.39 -17.97 4.49
C LEU A 110 6.22 -18.22 3.54
N THR A 111 4.98 -18.21 4.05
CA THR A 111 3.78 -18.54 3.26
C THR A 111 3.65 -17.62 2.04
N VAL A 112 3.88 -16.32 2.23
CA VAL A 112 3.88 -15.32 1.15
C VAL A 112 5.06 -15.53 0.19
N GLY A 113 6.25 -15.84 0.71
CA GLY A 113 7.45 -16.14 -0.09
C GLY A 113 7.26 -17.35 -1.01
N ILE A 114 6.76 -18.47 -0.48
CA ILE A 114 6.49 -19.70 -1.27
C ILE A 114 5.45 -19.42 -2.36
N PHE A 115 4.39 -18.67 -2.05
CA PHE A 115 3.39 -18.27 -3.06
C PHE A 115 4.01 -17.47 -4.21
N PHE A 116 4.77 -16.41 -3.92
CA PHE A 116 5.41 -15.60 -4.96
C PHE A 116 6.49 -16.36 -5.74
N PHE A 117 7.19 -17.31 -5.11
CA PHE A 117 8.15 -18.19 -5.79
C PHE A 117 7.46 -19.03 -6.88
N VAL A 118 6.34 -19.67 -6.57
CA VAL A 118 5.56 -20.48 -7.53
C VAL A 118 4.99 -19.61 -8.66
N VAL A 119 4.42 -18.44 -8.34
CA VAL A 119 3.90 -17.50 -9.36
C VAL A 119 5.02 -17.02 -10.31
N SER A 120 6.21 -16.72 -9.76
CA SER A 120 7.37 -16.26 -10.54
C SER A 120 7.89 -17.36 -11.47
N LEU A 121 7.96 -18.62 -11.02
CA LEU A 121 8.33 -19.75 -11.87
C LEU A 121 7.35 -19.95 -13.03
N LEU A 122 6.04 -19.88 -12.78
CA LEU A 122 5.02 -19.99 -13.83
C LEU A 122 5.14 -18.85 -14.87
N GLY A 123 5.41 -17.62 -14.42
CA GLY A 123 5.66 -16.47 -15.31
C GLY A 123 6.92 -16.63 -16.16
N LEU A 124 8.01 -17.15 -15.58
CA LEU A 124 9.25 -17.43 -16.32
C LEU A 124 9.08 -18.53 -17.35
N ILE A 125 8.50 -19.68 -16.98
CA ILE A 125 8.26 -20.80 -17.90
C ILE A 125 7.30 -20.37 -19.03
N GLY A 126 6.25 -19.62 -18.70
CA GLY A 126 5.31 -19.07 -19.69
C GLY A 126 5.97 -18.11 -20.69
N SER A 127 6.91 -17.26 -20.24
CA SER A 127 7.62 -16.33 -21.13
C SER A 127 8.69 -17.02 -21.98
N CYS A 128 9.52 -17.89 -21.37
CA CYS A 128 10.65 -18.55 -22.03
C CYS A 128 10.22 -19.65 -23.00
N CYS A 129 9.32 -20.56 -22.57
CA CYS A 129 8.92 -21.71 -23.38
C CYS A 129 7.76 -21.39 -24.34
N ARG A 130 7.14 -20.21 -24.21
CA ARG A 130 6.04 -19.71 -25.08
C ARG A 130 4.81 -20.65 -25.15
N LEU A 131 4.68 -21.54 -24.17
CA LEU A 131 3.61 -22.53 -24.08
C LEU A 131 2.29 -21.85 -23.70
N ASN A 132 1.38 -21.70 -24.68
CA ASN A 132 0.12 -20.98 -24.52
C ASN A 132 -0.67 -21.43 -23.28
N SER A 133 -0.74 -22.73 -22.98
CA SER A 133 -1.45 -23.27 -21.81
C SER A 133 -0.90 -22.76 -20.47
N ILE A 134 0.43 -22.63 -20.35
CA ILE A 134 1.08 -22.09 -19.14
C ILE A 134 0.87 -20.59 -19.05
N LEU A 135 0.89 -19.88 -20.18
CA LEU A 135 0.60 -18.44 -20.24
C LEU A 135 -0.87 -18.14 -19.86
N TYR A 136 -1.83 -18.98 -20.25
CA TYR A 136 -3.22 -18.89 -19.80
C TYR A 136 -3.36 -19.19 -18.30
N LEU A 137 -2.69 -20.23 -17.77
CA LEU A 137 -2.67 -20.52 -16.34
C LEU A 137 -2.10 -19.34 -15.53
N TYR A 138 -0.98 -18.76 -15.99
CA TYR A 138 -0.39 -17.56 -15.38
C TYR A 138 -1.37 -16.38 -15.36
N LEU A 139 -2.08 -16.10 -16.46
CA LEU A 139 -3.08 -15.04 -16.49
C LEU A 139 -4.26 -15.30 -15.53
N ILE A 140 -4.73 -16.54 -15.41
CA ILE A 140 -5.78 -16.90 -14.44
C ILE A 140 -5.30 -16.66 -13.00
N VAL A 141 -4.09 -17.11 -12.66
CA VAL A 141 -3.50 -16.90 -11.33
C VAL A 141 -3.30 -15.41 -11.03
N MET A 142 -2.83 -14.62 -12.01
CA MET A 142 -2.67 -13.17 -11.88
C MET A 142 -4.01 -12.44 -11.71
N PHE A 143 -5.07 -12.88 -12.40
CA PHE A 143 -6.42 -12.34 -12.24
C PHE A 143 -6.99 -12.62 -10.83
N LEU A 144 -6.85 -13.85 -10.35
CA LEU A 144 -7.24 -14.22 -8.97
C LEU A 144 -6.44 -13.44 -7.91
N LEU A 145 -5.15 -13.19 -8.16
CA LEU A 145 -4.28 -12.37 -7.31
C LEU A 145 -4.77 -10.91 -7.27
N ILE A 146 -5.12 -10.31 -8.42
CA ILE A 146 -5.72 -8.97 -8.50
C ILE A 146 -7.02 -8.88 -7.66
N LEU A 147 -7.92 -9.86 -7.80
CA LEU A 147 -9.15 -9.92 -7.02
C LEU A 147 -8.89 -10.08 -5.52
N GLY A 148 -7.94 -10.93 -5.13
CA GLY A 148 -7.54 -11.15 -3.74
C GLY A 148 -6.95 -9.89 -3.11
N LEU A 149 -6.04 -9.19 -3.80
CA LEU A 149 -5.46 -7.93 -3.31
C LEU A 149 -6.49 -6.80 -3.25
N MET A 150 -7.44 -6.73 -4.18
CA MET A 150 -8.59 -5.82 -4.12
C MET A 150 -9.43 -6.07 -2.86
N ALA A 151 -9.90 -7.31 -2.67
CA ALA A 151 -10.73 -7.69 -1.53
C ALA A 151 -10.02 -7.45 -0.19
N PHE A 152 -8.73 -7.82 -0.10
CA PHE A 152 -7.91 -7.55 1.09
C PHE A 152 -7.75 -6.05 1.36
N THR A 153 -7.56 -5.22 0.33
CA THR A 153 -7.44 -3.75 0.51
C THR A 153 -8.73 -3.16 1.07
N ILE A 154 -9.88 -3.53 0.50
CA ILE A 154 -11.20 -3.09 0.97
C ILE A 154 -11.42 -3.54 2.42
N PHE A 155 -11.17 -4.82 2.72
CA PHE A 155 -11.29 -5.37 4.07
C PHE A 155 -10.39 -4.65 5.09
N SER A 156 -9.11 -4.45 4.75
CA SER A 156 -8.14 -3.74 5.59
C SER A 156 -8.61 -2.31 5.89
N LEU A 157 -9.10 -1.56 4.90
CA LEU A 157 -9.63 -0.21 5.09
C LEU A 157 -10.90 -0.19 5.97
N LEU A 158 -11.81 -1.15 5.81
CA LEU A 158 -13.00 -1.28 6.65
C LEU A 158 -12.65 -1.58 8.12
N VAL A 159 -11.79 -2.59 8.34
CA VAL A 159 -11.32 -2.98 9.69
C VAL A 159 -10.56 -1.84 10.36
N THR A 160 -9.77 -1.07 9.61
CA THR A 160 -8.97 0.05 10.10
C THR A 160 -9.65 1.42 10.02
N ASN A 161 -10.97 1.49 9.82
CA ASN A 161 -11.69 2.77 9.84
C ASN A 161 -11.93 3.29 11.28
N LYS A 162 -12.16 2.39 12.25
CA LYS A 162 -12.32 2.72 13.68
C LYS A 162 -10.97 2.84 14.42
N GLY A 163 -10.96 3.42 15.62
CA GLY A 163 -9.79 3.44 16.53
C GLY A 163 -8.96 4.71 16.51
N ILE A 164 -9.50 5.84 17.01
CA ILE A 164 -8.78 7.11 17.14
C ILE A 164 -8.21 7.20 18.57
N GLY A 165 -6.88 7.21 18.70
CA GLY A 165 -6.23 7.45 19.98
C GLY A 165 -6.56 8.84 20.53
N GLN A 166 -6.95 8.88 21.80
CA GLN A 166 -7.47 10.06 22.48
C GLN A 166 -6.31 10.99 22.85
N ALA A 167 -6.38 12.25 22.41
CA ALA A 167 -5.43 13.28 22.86
C ALA A 167 -5.75 13.64 24.31
N VAL A 168 -4.70 13.85 25.12
CA VAL A 168 -4.85 14.22 26.54
C VAL A 168 -4.25 15.60 26.74
N SER A 169 -5.02 16.49 27.38
CA SER A 169 -4.64 17.89 27.58
C SER A 169 -3.26 18.02 28.23
N GLY A 170 -2.40 18.86 27.65
CA GLY A 170 -1.03 19.08 28.13
C GLY A 170 -0.04 17.94 27.85
N ARG A 171 -0.39 16.93 27.04
CA ARG A 171 0.50 15.79 26.73
C ARG A 171 0.82 15.66 25.24
N GLY A 172 2.08 15.33 24.93
CA GLY A 172 2.59 15.09 23.57
C GLY A 172 2.23 13.72 23.00
N TYR A 173 1.71 12.82 23.83
CA TYR A 173 1.26 11.49 23.44
C TYR A 173 -0.26 11.31 23.59
N ARG A 174 -0.77 10.25 22.97
CA ARG A 174 -2.19 9.86 23.01
C ARG A 174 -2.38 8.63 23.89
N GLU A 175 -3.56 8.47 24.47
CA GLU A 175 -3.97 7.22 25.13
C GLU A 175 -4.96 6.45 24.25
N TYR A 176 -4.98 5.12 24.37
CA TYR A 176 -5.66 4.24 23.43
C TYR A 176 -6.54 3.25 24.20
N ARG A 177 -7.86 3.27 23.99
CA ARG A 177 -8.78 2.32 24.62
C ARG A 177 -9.08 1.17 23.67
N LEU A 178 -9.11 -0.06 24.20
CA LEU A 178 -9.36 -1.26 23.39
C LEU A 178 -10.72 -1.18 22.64
N GLY A 179 -11.75 -0.62 23.29
CA GLY A 179 -13.09 -0.47 22.72
C GLY A 179 -13.21 0.52 21.54
N ASP A 180 -12.20 1.37 21.29
CA ASP A 180 -12.25 2.35 20.20
C ASP A 180 -12.15 1.67 18.79
N TYR A 181 -11.75 0.39 18.74
CA TYR A 181 -11.39 -0.36 17.53
C TYR A 181 -12.51 -1.30 17.04
N SER A 182 -12.39 -1.80 15.81
CA SER A 182 -13.35 -2.77 15.24
C SER A 182 -13.31 -4.12 15.98
N HIS A 183 -14.48 -4.73 16.25
CA HIS A 183 -14.59 -6.00 16.97
C HIS A 183 -13.77 -7.13 16.34
N TRP A 184 -13.67 -7.17 15.00
CA TRP A 184 -12.82 -8.16 14.33
C TRP A 184 -11.34 -8.03 14.73
N LEU A 185 -10.81 -6.79 14.79
CA LEU A 185 -9.43 -6.55 15.17
C LEU A 185 -9.19 -6.80 16.67
N GLN A 186 -10.16 -6.46 17.52
CA GLN A 186 -10.15 -6.80 18.95
C GLN A 186 -10.09 -8.31 19.13
N ASN A 187 -11.00 -9.07 18.51
CA ASN A 187 -11.08 -10.52 18.65
C ASN A 187 -9.82 -11.20 18.07
N TYR A 188 -9.31 -10.76 16.92
CA TYR A 188 -8.09 -11.34 16.34
C TYR A 188 -6.87 -11.17 17.24
N VAL A 189 -6.61 -9.95 17.72
CA VAL A 189 -5.40 -9.60 18.49
C VAL A 189 -5.47 -10.03 19.96
N VAL A 190 -6.65 -9.94 20.57
CA VAL A 190 -6.87 -10.20 22.02
C VAL A 190 -7.44 -11.60 22.27
N SER A 191 -7.56 -12.45 21.24
CA SER A 191 -7.88 -13.87 21.40
C SER A 191 -6.88 -14.58 22.31
N HIS A 192 -7.39 -15.60 23.00
CA HIS A 192 -6.66 -16.42 23.98
C HIS A 192 -5.34 -16.99 23.42
N ASP A 193 -5.31 -17.35 22.13
CA ASP A 193 -4.17 -18.05 21.52
C ASP A 193 -3.15 -17.12 20.84
N ASN A 194 -3.58 -15.93 20.42
CA ASN A 194 -2.71 -14.92 19.82
C ASN A 194 -2.11 -13.97 20.86
N TRP A 195 -2.87 -13.55 21.88
CA TRP A 195 -2.37 -12.58 22.86
C TRP A 195 -1.09 -13.04 23.57
N PRO A 196 -0.95 -14.30 24.04
CA PRO A 196 0.30 -14.75 24.67
C PRO A 196 1.53 -14.69 23.74
N ARG A 197 1.33 -14.91 22.43
CA ARG A 197 2.40 -14.82 21.41
C ARG A 197 2.79 -13.37 21.13
N ILE A 198 1.81 -12.47 21.06
CA ILE A 198 2.04 -11.03 20.91
C ILE A 198 2.69 -10.45 22.18
N ARG A 199 2.25 -10.89 23.36
CA ARG A 199 2.80 -10.52 24.67
C ARG A 199 4.26 -10.93 24.82
N SER A 200 4.66 -12.14 24.40
CA SER A 200 6.07 -12.56 24.44
C SER A 200 6.93 -11.68 23.53
N CYS A 201 6.45 -11.33 22.32
CA CYS A 201 7.12 -10.33 21.49
C CYS A 201 7.32 -8.97 22.17
N LEU A 202 6.37 -8.51 23.00
CA LEU A 202 6.47 -7.22 23.67
C LEU A 202 7.44 -7.21 24.86
N VAL A 203 7.55 -8.34 25.58
CA VAL A 203 8.56 -8.53 26.63
C VAL A 203 9.96 -8.67 26.04
N ASP A 204 10.10 -9.45 24.96
CA ASP A 204 11.35 -9.64 24.21
C ASP A 204 11.83 -8.32 23.57
N ALA A 205 10.92 -7.45 23.13
CA ALA A 205 11.25 -6.21 22.44
C ALA A 205 12.01 -5.22 23.36
N PRO A 206 12.96 -4.44 22.81
CA PRO A 206 13.67 -3.42 23.57
C PRO A 206 12.85 -2.14 23.81
N ILE A 207 11.57 -2.06 23.40
CA ILE A 207 10.80 -0.80 23.33
C ILE A 207 10.71 -0.09 24.70
N CYS A 208 10.24 -0.78 25.74
CA CYS A 208 10.11 -0.17 27.07
C CYS A 208 11.48 0.00 27.76
N ARG A 209 12.42 -0.92 27.54
CA ARG A 209 13.79 -0.84 28.07
C ARG A 209 14.57 0.35 27.49
N SER A 210 14.42 0.60 26.19
CA SER A 210 14.98 1.75 25.47
C SER A 210 14.36 3.06 25.97
N LEU A 211 13.04 3.11 26.18
CA LEU A 211 12.38 4.27 26.79
C LEU A 211 12.93 4.57 28.19
N ALA A 212 13.11 3.54 29.03
CA ALA A 212 13.66 3.68 30.38
C ALA A 212 15.14 4.09 30.43
N ALA A 213 15.94 3.71 29.43
CA ALA A 213 17.38 4.02 29.37
C ALA A 213 17.68 5.39 28.74
N ASN A 214 16.88 5.79 27.74
CA ASN A 214 17.11 7.02 26.96
C ASN A 214 16.46 8.24 27.62
N PHE A 215 15.31 8.09 28.28
CA PHE A 215 14.66 9.21 28.95
C PHE A 215 15.35 9.55 30.28
N ARG A 216 15.79 10.80 30.43
CA ARG A 216 16.44 11.33 31.65
C ARG A 216 15.90 12.71 32.09
N GLY A 217 14.79 13.16 31.50
CA GLY A 217 14.15 14.44 31.84
C GLY A 217 13.33 14.39 33.13
N LYS A 218 12.68 15.50 33.46
CA LYS A 218 11.72 15.58 34.57
C LYS A 218 10.32 15.17 34.09
N GLU A 219 9.38 15.00 35.02
CA GLU A 219 7.98 14.67 34.71
C GLU A 219 7.33 15.61 33.68
N ALA A 220 7.58 16.92 33.81
CA ALA A 220 7.08 17.93 32.88
C ALA A 220 7.68 17.85 31.46
N ASP A 221 8.79 17.14 31.30
CA ASP A 221 9.41 16.84 30.00
C ASP A 221 8.83 15.53 29.46
N PHE A 222 8.68 14.51 30.31
CA PHE A 222 8.07 13.23 29.95
C PHE A 222 6.64 13.40 29.41
N PHE A 223 5.86 14.32 29.97
CA PHE A 223 4.52 14.60 29.43
C PHE A 223 4.53 15.26 28.05
N LYS A 224 5.61 15.94 27.65
CA LYS A 224 5.75 16.55 26.31
C LYS A 224 6.26 15.56 25.25
N GLU A 225 6.74 14.39 25.65
CA GLU A 225 7.32 13.40 24.74
C GLU A 225 6.32 12.82 23.73
N ASN A 226 6.80 12.63 22.50
CA ASN A 226 6.02 12.06 21.39
C ASN A 226 6.05 10.53 21.43
N LEU A 227 5.56 9.93 22.52
CA LEU A 227 5.57 8.48 22.72
C LEU A 227 4.78 7.75 21.63
N SER A 228 5.37 6.67 21.10
CA SER A 228 4.67 5.75 20.20
C SER A 228 3.47 5.07 20.88
N PRO A 229 2.54 4.45 20.13
CA PRO A 229 1.36 3.80 20.73
C PRO A 229 1.69 2.67 21.70
N ILE A 230 2.79 1.94 21.45
CA ILE A 230 3.27 0.87 22.33
C ILE A 230 3.91 1.47 23.59
N GLN A 231 4.68 2.56 23.47
CA GLN A 231 5.29 3.24 24.62
C GLN A 231 4.24 3.83 25.57
N SER A 232 3.25 4.55 25.03
CA SER A 232 2.19 5.21 25.81
C SER A 232 1.14 4.24 26.39
N GLY A 233 0.91 3.10 25.74
CA GLY A 233 -0.05 2.07 26.18
C GLY A 233 0.52 0.94 27.04
N CYS A 234 1.78 0.53 26.84
CA CYS A 234 2.36 -0.65 27.49
C CYS A 234 3.48 -0.32 28.50
N CYS A 235 4.27 0.74 28.26
CA CYS A 235 5.47 1.03 29.06
C CYS A 235 5.22 1.97 30.25
N LYS A 236 4.03 2.57 30.36
CA LYS A 236 3.59 3.42 31.48
C LYS A 236 2.17 3.02 31.93
N PRO A 237 1.73 3.34 33.16
CA PRO A 237 0.33 3.18 33.55
C PRO A 237 -0.57 4.15 32.78
N PRO A 238 -1.88 3.90 32.70
CA PRO A 238 -2.85 4.88 32.17
C PRO A 238 -2.91 6.14 33.06
N SER A 239 -3.04 7.31 32.45
CA SER A 239 -3.02 8.59 33.20
C SER A 239 -4.20 8.76 34.16
N TYR A 240 -5.33 8.06 33.91
CA TYR A 240 -6.50 8.07 34.79
C TYR A 240 -6.31 7.29 36.10
N CYS A 241 -5.27 6.47 36.23
CA CYS A 241 -4.98 5.75 37.48
C CYS A 241 -4.42 6.67 38.59
N GLY A 242 -3.90 7.86 38.22
CA GLY A 242 -3.37 8.85 39.15
C GLY A 242 -2.06 8.46 39.85
N PHE A 243 -1.20 7.66 39.20
CA PHE A 243 0.08 7.27 39.78
C PHE A 243 1.12 8.39 39.65
N GLU A 244 1.97 8.53 40.67
CA GLU A 244 3.04 9.53 40.68
C GLU A 244 4.19 9.10 39.76
N PHE A 245 4.70 10.03 38.96
CA PHE A 245 5.92 9.81 38.17
C PHE A 245 7.15 9.67 39.08
N LYS A 246 8.05 8.73 38.76
CA LYS A 246 9.44 8.72 39.25
C LYS A 246 10.43 8.55 38.09
N ASN A 247 10.12 7.66 37.14
CA ASN A 247 10.86 7.48 35.88
C ASN A 247 9.91 6.95 34.80
N ALA A 248 10.30 6.99 33.51
CA ALA A 248 9.45 6.65 32.37
C ALA A 248 8.68 5.33 32.49
N THR A 249 9.32 4.28 33.04
CA THR A 249 8.70 2.95 33.28
C THR A 249 8.57 2.58 34.77
N PHE A 250 8.69 3.57 35.68
CA PHE A 250 8.54 3.36 37.13
C PHE A 250 7.68 4.45 37.78
N TRP A 251 6.55 4.03 38.35
CA TRP A 251 5.49 4.89 38.85
C TRP A 251 5.03 4.40 40.23
N THR A 252 4.76 5.29 41.18
CA THR A 252 4.31 4.90 42.53
C THR A 252 2.82 5.12 42.71
N THR A 253 2.13 4.09 43.17
CA THR A 253 0.71 4.13 43.56
C THR A 253 0.54 5.07 44.77
N PRO A 254 -0.47 5.96 44.78
CA PRO A 254 -0.80 6.77 45.95
C PRO A 254 -1.15 5.90 47.16
N LYS A 255 -0.95 6.43 48.37
CA LYS A 255 -1.26 5.70 49.64
C LYS A 255 -2.73 5.29 49.77
N ALA A 256 -3.65 5.97 49.08
CA ALA A 256 -5.08 5.66 49.04
C ALA A 256 -5.46 4.63 47.95
N GLY A 257 -4.49 4.12 47.18
CA GLY A 257 -4.75 3.27 46.01
C GLY A 257 -4.86 4.06 44.69
N PRO A 258 -5.30 3.41 43.59
CA PRO A 258 -5.58 4.08 42.33
C PRO A 258 -6.79 5.01 42.43
N VAL A 259 -6.78 6.12 41.69
CA VAL A 259 -7.87 7.10 41.65
C VAL A 259 -9.15 6.53 41.01
N VAL A 260 -9.02 5.49 40.18
CA VAL A 260 -10.14 4.81 39.50
C VAL A 260 -10.02 3.29 39.68
N ALA A 261 -11.13 2.65 40.03
CA ALA A 261 -11.25 1.20 40.13
C ALA A 261 -11.40 0.52 38.74
N ASP A 262 -10.41 0.70 37.86
CA ASP A 262 -10.30 -0.04 36.60
C ASP A 262 -9.19 -1.11 36.65
N THR A 263 -9.40 -2.19 35.90
CA THR A 263 -8.50 -3.34 35.81
C THR A 263 -7.08 -3.00 35.38
N ASP A 264 -6.87 -1.98 34.54
CA ASP A 264 -5.53 -1.61 34.08
C ASP A 264 -4.72 -1.01 35.24
N CYS A 265 -5.37 -0.25 36.13
CA CYS A 265 -4.74 0.31 37.32
C CYS A 265 -4.32 -0.77 38.33
N THR A 266 -5.06 -1.89 38.41
CA THR A 266 -4.68 -3.05 39.23
C THR A 266 -3.72 -4.02 38.53
N THR A 267 -3.59 -3.94 37.19
CA THR A 267 -2.72 -4.82 36.38
C THR A 267 -1.30 -4.26 36.22
N TRP A 268 -1.12 -2.93 36.34
CA TRP A 268 0.20 -2.30 36.24
C TRP A 268 1.22 -2.86 37.25
N SER A 269 2.45 -3.12 36.79
CA SER A 269 3.56 -3.52 37.64
C SER A 269 4.88 -2.87 37.22
N ASN A 270 5.63 -2.28 38.16
CA ASN A 270 6.96 -1.72 37.90
C ASN A 270 8.03 -2.77 37.51
N LYS A 271 7.70 -4.08 37.54
CA LYS A 271 8.56 -5.16 37.02
C LYS A 271 8.66 -5.05 35.49
N GLN A 272 9.88 -4.92 34.96
CA GLN A 272 10.10 -4.62 33.54
C GLN A 272 9.69 -5.74 32.56
N ASN A 273 9.42 -6.95 33.06
CA ASN A 273 8.84 -8.07 32.32
C ASN A 273 7.30 -8.19 32.45
N ALA A 274 6.65 -7.24 33.13
CA ALA A 274 5.21 -7.18 33.33
C ALA A 274 4.59 -5.83 32.90
N LEU A 275 5.13 -4.70 33.37
CA LEU A 275 4.69 -3.33 33.00
C LEU A 275 3.16 -3.19 32.91
N CYS A 276 2.63 -2.72 31.78
CA CYS A 276 1.20 -2.82 31.46
C CYS A 276 0.92 -3.88 30.37
N TYR A 277 1.78 -4.89 30.19
CA TYR A 277 1.71 -5.85 29.07
C TYR A 277 0.44 -6.72 29.01
N ASP A 278 -0.46 -6.65 30.00
CA ASP A 278 -1.79 -7.30 29.95
C ASP A 278 -2.97 -6.32 30.01
N CYS A 279 -2.70 -5.03 30.21
CA CYS A 279 -3.69 -3.95 30.29
C CYS A 279 -4.49 -3.79 28.97
N LYS A 280 -5.76 -3.40 29.09
CA LYS A 280 -6.62 -2.97 27.97
C LYS A 280 -5.98 -1.82 27.19
N SER A 281 -5.27 -0.92 27.88
CA SER A 281 -4.56 0.23 27.31
C SER A 281 -3.34 -0.19 26.47
N CYS A 282 -2.63 -1.24 26.86
CA CYS A 282 -1.55 -1.83 26.04
C CYS A 282 -2.12 -2.52 24.80
N LYS A 283 -3.20 -3.32 24.98
CA LYS A 283 -3.95 -3.91 23.88
C LYS A 283 -4.42 -2.84 22.89
N GLY A 284 -5.00 -1.73 23.38
CA GLY A 284 -5.36 -0.56 22.58
C GLY A 284 -4.17 0.06 21.84
N GLY A 285 -3.02 0.25 22.50
CA GLY A 285 -1.78 0.73 21.87
C GLY A 285 -1.25 -0.20 20.77
N ILE A 286 -1.41 -1.51 20.92
CA ILE A 286 -1.08 -2.50 19.88
C ILE A 286 -2.05 -2.41 18.70
N LEU A 287 -3.36 -2.35 18.93
CA LEU A 287 -4.33 -2.14 17.87
C LEU A 287 -4.12 -0.81 17.12
N ALA A 288 -3.71 0.24 17.83
CA ALA A 288 -3.33 1.53 17.24
C ALA A 288 -2.09 1.42 16.33
N ASN A 289 -1.07 0.67 16.76
CA ASN A 289 0.12 0.43 15.96
C ASN A 289 -0.20 -0.44 14.72
N ILE A 290 -0.97 -1.51 14.89
CA ILE A 290 -1.45 -2.36 13.79
C ILE A 290 -2.27 -1.52 12.79
N ARG A 291 -3.20 -0.67 13.27
CA ARG A 291 -3.99 0.25 12.41
C ARG A 291 -3.09 1.16 11.56
N LYS A 292 -2.04 1.73 12.16
CA LYS A 292 -1.08 2.62 11.50
C LYS A 292 -0.31 1.90 10.40
N GLU A 293 0.23 0.71 10.69
CA GLU A 293 1.03 -0.05 9.72
C GLU A 293 0.16 -0.73 8.65
N TRP A 294 -1.06 -1.18 8.98
CA TRP A 294 -2.04 -1.67 8.00
C TRP A 294 -2.45 -0.57 7.01
N ARG A 295 -2.60 0.68 7.44
CA ARG A 295 -2.89 1.80 6.51
C ARG A 295 -1.70 2.10 5.59
N ARG A 296 -0.45 2.01 6.08
CA ARG A 296 0.76 2.10 5.25
C ARG A 296 0.82 0.95 4.25
N PHE A 297 0.54 -0.28 4.70
CA PHE A 297 0.49 -1.46 3.85
C PHE A 297 -0.62 -1.38 2.80
N ALA A 298 -1.80 -0.84 3.12
CA ALA A 298 -2.88 -0.63 2.15
C ALA A 298 -2.49 0.36 1.04
N ILE A 299 -1.74 1.43 1.36
CA ILE A 299 -1.19 2.36 0.36
C ILE A 299 -0.18 1.62 -0.54
N PHE A 300 0.79 0.91 0.05
CA PHE A 300 1.75 0.10 -0.70
C PHE A 300 1.07 -0.94 -1.60
N ASN A 301 0.09 -1.68 -1.07
CA ASN A 301 -0.67 -2.68 -1.79
C ASN A 301 -1.50 -2.08 -2.95
N SER A 302 -1.99 -0.85 -2.80
CA SER A 302 -2.68 -0.12 -3.88
C SER A 302 -1.72 0.20 -5.04
N CYS A 303 -0.47 0.57 -4.74
CA CYS A 303 0.57 0.77 -5.76
C CYS A 303 0.95 -0.56 -6.45
N VAL A 304 1.13 -1.63 -5.67
CA VAL A 304 1.42 -2.99 -6.19
C VAL A 304 0.28 -3.48 -7.10
N LEU A 305 -0.97 -3.30 -6.68
CA LEU A 305 -2.16 -3.66 -7.45
C LEU A 305 -2.21 -2.94 -8.81
N ALA A 306 -1.90 -1.64 -8.85
CA ALA A 306 -1.84 -0.88 -10.10
C ALA A 306 -0.77 -1.43 -11.05
N VAL A 307 0.44 -1.70 -10.54
CA VAL A 307 1.53 -2.30 -11.33
C VAL A 307 1.16 -3.69 -11.85
N ILE A 308 0.59 -4.56 -11.00
CA ILE A 308 0.15 -5.90 -11.38
C ILE A 308 -0.98 -5.85 -12.42
N THR A 309 -1.89 -4.88 -12.33
CA THR A 309 -2.96 -4.68 -13.33
C THR A 309 -2.40 -4.27 -14.69
N ILE A 310 -1.40 -3.38 -14.73
CA ILE A 310 -0.70 -3.01 -15.97
C ILE A 310 0.02 -4.23 -16.58
N ILE A 311 0.72 -5.01 -15.76
CA ILE A 311 1.38 -6.27 -16.16
C ILE A 311 0.36 -7.26 -16.75
N TYR A 312 -0.79 -7.45 -16.09
CA TYR A 312 -1.86 -8.32 -16.57
C TYR A 312 -2.41 -7.87 -17.94
N CYS A 313 -2.67 -6.58 -18.12
CA CYS A 313 -3.10 -6.01 -19.42
C CYS A 313 -2.06 -6.25 -20.53
N ILE A 314 -0.77 -6.08 -20.23
CA ILE A 314 0.33 -6.38 -21.17
C ILE A 314 0.36 -7.88 -21.51
N GLY A 315 0.21 -8.77 -20.53
CA GLY A 315 0.15 -10.22 -20.73
C GLY A 315 -1.04 -10.67 -21.59
N CYS A 316 -2.21 -10.08 -21.38
CA CYS A 316 -3.40 -10.31 -22.21
C CYS A 316 -3.15 -9.90 -23.67
N CYS A 317 -2.51 -8.74 -23.90
CA CYS A 317 -2.14 -8.28 -25.24
C CYS A 317 -1.12 -9.21 -25.93
N ALA A 318 -0.09 -9.68 -25.21
CA ALA A 318 0.89 -10.63 -25.73
C ALA A 318 0.24 -11.97 -26.11
N THR A 319 -0.63 -12.51 -25.26
CA THR A 319 -1.37 -13.77 -25.50
C THR A 319 -2.29 -13.66 -26.72
N ARG A 320 -3.03 -12.56 -26.84
CA ARG A 320 -3.89 -12.27 -28.02
C ARG A 320 -3.08 -12.17 -29.31
N SER A 321 -1.84 -11.70 -29.24
CA SER A 321 -0.92 -11.63 -30.39
C SER A 321 -0.44 -13.03 -30.82
N ASN A 322 0.04 -13.85 -29.88
CA ASN A 322 0.46 -15.24 -30.17
C ASN A 322 -0.68 -16.06 -30.79
N HIS A 323 -1.92 -15.93 -30.28
CA HIS A 323 -3.09 -16.62 -30.86
C HIS A 323 -3.38 -16.19 -32.32
N LYS A 324 -3.17 -14.91 -32.68
CA LYS A 324 -3.29 -14.47 -34.09
C LYS A 324 -2.21 -15.10 -34.95
N HIS A 325 -0.96 -15.14 -34.49
CA HIS A 325 0.17 -15.73 -35.23
C HIS A 325 -0.07 -17.22 -35.53
N ASN A 326 -0.48 -18.00 -34.54
CA ASN A 326 -0.76 -19.44 -34.73
C ASN A 326 -1.94 -19.72 -35.67
N ARG A 327 -2.89 -18.77 -35.82
CA ARG A 327 -3.96 -18.90 -36.84
C ARG A 327 -3.51 -18.51 -38.25
N TYR A 328 -2.48 -17.68 -38.39
CA TYR A 328 -1.97 -17.24 -39.70
C TYR A 328 -0.98 -18.23 -40.32
N TYR A 329 -0.21 -18.94 -39.49
CA TYR A 329 0.70 -20.02 -39.89
C TYR A 329 0.10 -21.42 -39.64
N GLY A 330 -1.22 -21.50 -39.45
CA GLY A 330 -1.97 -22.74 -39.18
C GLY A 330 -2.78 -23.26 -40.37
N TYR A 331 -2.64 -22.64 -41.55
CA TYR A 331 -3.12 -23.16 -42.82
C TYR A 331 -1.93 -23.69 -43.63
N PRO A 332 -2.00 -24.92 -44.18
CA PRO A 332 -1.04 -25.43 -45.16
C PRO A 332 -1.25 -24.79 -46.54
#